data_AF-A0A510W9Y9-F1
#
_entry.id   AF-A0A510W9Y9-F1
#
_cell.length_a   1.000
_cell.length_b   1.000
_cell.length_c   1.000
_cell.angle_alpha   90.00
_cell.angle_beta   90.00
_cell.angle_gamma   90.00
#
_symmetry.space_group_name_H-M   'P 1'
#
loop_
_entity.id
_entity.type
_entity.pdbx_description
1 polymer ?
#
loop_
_entity_poly.entity_id
_entity_poly.type
_entity_poly.pdbx_seq_one_letter_code
_entity_poly.pdbx_strand_id
1 'polypeptide(L)'
;MCFMKKIKNELIKKEKRITYGIETRNATDLQRNNENCNEHYSQRKKEVENHDLVIRTLYFDLVTKAETISFLYENKKSDDIGMIFRSFIELYMYLKYILEKNTVNKARACFYWQKHQNIKILNNNLELMDSEEKQLALKEIDDSLRNSNNSYYDDLSTYKDYIEAQINSCYTNNISLGKRRNW
;
A
#
# COMPACT_ATOMS: atom_id res chain seq x y z
N MET A 1 16.62 3.10 28.07
CA MET A 1 15.23 2.79 28.48
C MET A 1 14.16 3.79 28.01
N CYS A 2 14.47 5.06 27.70
CA CYS A 2 13.45 6.11 27.51
C CYS A 2 12.92 6.31 26.06
N PHE A 3 13.70 5.96 25.03
CA PHE A 3 13.40 6.32 23.62
C PHE A 3 12.31 5.44 22.98
N MET A 4 12.42 4.11 23.08
CA MET A 4 11.44 3.16 22.52
C MET A 4 10.06 3.31 23.17
N LYS A 5 10.00 3.56 24.48
CA LYS A 5 8.75 3.82 25.22
C LYS A 5 8.09 5.12 24.75
N LYS A 6 8.89 6.13 24.40
CA LYS A 6 8.43 7.41 23.84
C LYS A 6 7.88 7.24 22.43
N ILE A 7 8.54 6.46 21.56
CA ILE A 7 8.02 6.14 20.21
C ILE A 7 6.70 5.37 20.30
N LYS A 8 6.62 4.32 21.12
CA LYS A 8 5.37 3.55 21.32
C LYS A 8 4.22 4.45 21.79
N ASN A 9 4.48 5.34 22.75
CA ASN A 9 3.47 6.27 23.24
C ASN A 9 3.06 7.33 22.20
N GLU A 10 3.98 7.81 21.37
CA GLU A 10 3.66 8.75 20.28
C GLU A 10 2.89 8.07 19.13
N LEU A 11 3.17 6.79 18.85
CA LEU A 11 2.39 5.99 17.90
C LEU A 11 0.97 5.75 18.41
N ILE A 12 0.80 5.37 19.68
CA ILE A 12 -0.53 5.21 20.32
C ILE A 12 -1.29 6.54 20.36
N LYS A 13 -0.62 7.67 20.61
CA LYS A 13 -1.25 9.00 20.53
C LYS A 13 -1.69 9.36 19.11
N LYS A 14 -0.89 9.00 18.09
CA LYS A 14 -1.25 9.22 16.69
C LYS A 14 -2.40 8.32 16.25
N GLU A 15 -2.41 7.06 16.68
CA GLU A 15 -3.53 6.13 16.50
C GLU A 15 -4.81 6.71 17.08
N LYS A 16 -4.78 7.15 18.35
CA LYS A 16 -5.91 7.88 18.95
C LYS A 16 -6.32 9.10 18.13
N ARG A 17 -5.40 9.95 17.66
CA ARG A 17 -5.75 11.11 16.82
C ARG A 17 -6.34 10.74 15.47
N ILE A 18 -5.93 9.62 14.88
CA ILE A 18 -6.50 9.10 13.63
C ILE A 18 -7.90 8.57 13.89
N THR A 19 -8.09 7.77 14.95
CA THR A 19 -9.40 7.27 15.39
C THR A 19 -10.34 8.42 15.74
N TYR A 20 -9.90 9.38 16.56
CA TYR A 20 -10.68 10.60 16.87
C TYR A 20 -10.92 11.48 15.65
N GLY A 21 -9.98 11.56 14.70
CA GLY A 21 -10.15 12.32 13.45
C GLY A 21 -11.17 11.68 12.50
N ILE A 22 -11.27 10.34 12.52
CA ILE A 22 -12.29 9.57 11.81
C ILE A 22 -13.64 9.69 12.52
N GLU A 23 -13.68 9.54 13.84
CA GLU A 23 -14.89 9.69 14.67
C GLU A 23 -15.46 11.10 14.64
N THR A 24 -14.61 12.14 14.65
CA THR A 24 -15.06 13.54 14.56
C THR A 24 -15.55 13.89 13.17
N ARG A 25 -14.93 13.39 12.09
CA ARG A 25 -15.53 13.51 10.74
C ARG A 25 -16.90 12.83 10.68
N ASN A 26 -17.01 11.61 11.21
CA ASN A 26 -18.27 10.89 11.31
C ASN A 26 -19.31 11.66 12.16
N ALA A 27 -18.90 12.30 13.26
CA ALA A 27 -19.77 13.08 14.14
C ALA A 27 -20.20 14.42 13.55
N THR A 28 -19.32 15.10 12.81
CA THR A 28 -19.62 16.37 12.12
C THR A 28 -20.54 16.10 10.90
N ASP A 29 -20.39 14.95 10.26
CA ASP A 29 -21.30 14.47 9.20
C ASP A 29 -22.65 14.00 9.79
N LEU A 30 -22.68 13.46 11.02
CA LEU A 30 -23.92 13.12 11.74
C LEU A 30 -24.72 14.36 12.17
N GLN A 31 -24.06 15.46 12.56
CA GLN A 31 -24.75 16.70 12.93
C GLN A 31 -25.29 17.48 11.72
N ARG A 32 -24.63 17.38 10.55
CA ARG A 32 -25.08 18.04 9.32
C ARG A 32 -26.28 17.34 8.64
N ASN A 33 -26.52 16.08 8.98
CA ASN A 33 -27.58 15.25 8.39
C ASN A 33 -28.87 15.18 9.24
N ASN A 34 -28.93 15.88 10.38
CA ASN A 34 -30.11 15.88 11.27
C ASN A 34 -31.21 16.89 10.88
N GLU A 35 -31.08 17.60 9.76
CA GLU A 35 -32.12 18.54 9.27
C GLU A 35 -32.96 17.98 8.10
N ASN A 36 -32.81 16.72 7.70
CA ASN A 36 -33.75 16.11 6.74
C ASN A 36 -34.02 14.64 7.07
N CYS A 37 -35.23 14.40 7.60
CA CYS A 37 -35.69 13.09 8.01
C CYS A 37 -35.99 12.14 6.84
N ASN A 38 -35.66 10.87 7.07
CA ASN A 38 -36.26 9.66 6.51
C ASN A 38 -36.09 9.38 5.01
N GLU A 39 -34.98 8.74 4.65
CA GLU A 39 -35.00 7.69 3.63
C GLU A 39 -33.85 6.68 3.87
N HIS A 40 -34.25 5.42 4.08
CA HIS A 40 -33.44 4.19 4.08
C HIS A 40 -31.91 4.28 4.27
N TYR A 41 -31.44 4.20 5.51
CA TYR A 41 -30.04 3.83 5.79
C TYR A 41 -29.80 2.34 5.51
N SER A 42 -29.56 2.01 4.25
CA SER A 42 -28.78 0.82 3.89
C SER A 42 -27.36 1.02 4.44
N GLN A 43 -26.99 0.25 5.48
CA GLN A 43 -25.58 0.10 5.87
C GLN A 43 -24.82 -0.60 4.74
N ARG A 44 -24.45 0.13 3.69
CA ARG A 44 -23.47 -0.36 2.73
C ARG A 44 -22.13 -0.49 3.45
N LYS A 45 -21.65 -1.73 3.64
CA LYS A 45 -20.23 -2.00 3.87
C LYS A 45 -19.47 -1.23 2.79
N LYS A 46 -18.72 -0.18 3.16
CA LYS A 46 -17.80 0.44 2.22
C LYS A 46 -16.81 -0.63 1.78
N GLU A 47 -16.73 -0.84 0.48
CA GLU A 47 -15.79 -1.77 -0.13
C GLU A 47 -14.37 -1.30 0.19
N VAL A 48 -13.49 -2.24 0.57
CA VAL A 48 -12.10 -1.92 0.90
C VAL A 48 -11.38 -1.59 -0.40
N GLU A 49 -10.88 -0.36 -0.52
CA GLU A 49 -10.18 0.09 -1.71
C GLU A 49 -8.66 -0.13 -1.60
N ASN A 50 -7.96 -0.04 -2.74
CA ASN A 50 -6.49 -0.22 -2.80
C ASN A 50 -5.72 0.70 -1.84
N HIS A 51 -6.21 1.92 -1.61
CA HIS A 51 -5.57 2.86 -0.71
C HIS A 51 -5.66 2.42 0.77
N ASP A 52 -6.78 1.84 1.18
CA ASP A 52 -6.98 1.29 2.52
C ASP A 52 -6.06 0.09 2.76
N LEU A 53 -5.92 -0.78 1.76
CA LEU A 53 -5.03 -1.94 1.80
C LEU A 53 -3.58 -1.51 2.04
N VAL A 54 -3.06 -0.54 1.29
CA VAL A 54 -1.68 -0.06 1.44
C VAL A 54 -1.44 0.50 2.83
N ILE A 55 -2.32 1.39 3.30
CA ILE A 55 -2.16 2.03 4.62
C ILE A 55 -2.18 0.98 5.72
N ARG A 56 -3.12 0.02 5.65
CA ARG A 56 -3.25 -1.04 6.65
C ARG A 56 -2.04 -1.98 6.65
N THR A 57 -1.56 -2.39 5.48
CA THR A 57 -0.39 -3.25 5.35
C THR A 57 0.86 -2.57 5.90
N LEU A 58 1.12 -1.31 5.52
CA LEU A 58 2.28 -0.56 6.04
C LEU A 58 2.22 -0.38 7.56
N TYR A 59 1.03 -0.11 8.11
CA TYR A 59 0.85 0.01 9.55
C TYR A 59 1.11 -1.32 10.27
N PHE A 60 0.54 -2.41 9.77
CA PHE A 60 0.73 -3.73 10.34
C PHE A 60 2.21 -4.15 10.33
N ASP A 61 2.90 -3.96 9.20
CA ASP A 61 4.33 -4.26 9.08
C ASP A 61 5.19 -3.46 10.06
N LEU A 62 4.85 -2.20 10.30
CA LEU A 62 5.53 -1.38 11.30
C LEU A 62 5.35 -1.93 12.70
N VAL A 63 4.14 -2.34 13.07
CA VAL A 63 3.85 -2.94 14.38
C VAL A 63 4.63 -4.24 14.55
N THR A 64 4.54 -5.16 13.58
CA THR A 64 5.25 -6.45 13.62
C THR A 64 6.76 -6.26 13.71
N LYS A 65 7.34 -5.30 12.97
CA LYS A 65 8.79 -5.01 13.06
C LYS A 65 9.16 -4.42 14.41
N ALA A 66 8.35 -3.52 14.98
CA ALA A 66 8.60 -2.97 16.30
C ALA A 66 8.54 -4.04 17.40
N GLU A 67 7.59 -4.97 17.31
CA GLU A 67 7.49 -6.14 18.20
C GLU A 67 8.71 -7.05 18.04
N THR A 68 9.11 -7.35 16.80
CA THR A 68 10.30 -8.17 16.51
C THR A 68 11.57 -7.55 17.09
N ILE A 69 11.79 -6.24 16.88
CA ILE A 69 12.93 -5.51 17.44
C ILE A 69 12.92 -5.58 18.97
N SER A 70 11.74 -5.41 19.58
CA SER A 70 11.60 -5.47 21.05
C SER A 70 11.95 -6.86 21.57
N PHE A 71 11.43 -7.91 20.93
CA PHE A 71 11.72 -9.30 21.28
C PHE A 71 13.23 -9.62 21.16
N LEU A 72 13.87 -9.26 20.05
CA LEU A 72 15.29 -9.50 19.84
C LEU A 72 16.16 -8.76 20.85
N TYR A 73 15.79 -7.51 21.17
CA TYR A 73 16.48 -6.70 22.17
C TYR A 73 16.39 -7.32 23.58
N GLU A 74 15.20 -7.76 23.98
CA GLU A 74 14.97 -8.43 25.28
C GLU A 74 15.76 -9.74 25.40
N ASN A 75 15.93 -10.46 24.28
CA ASN A 75 16.69 -11.71 24.21
C ASN A 75 18.18 -11.52 23.90
N LYS A 76 18.69 -10.27 23.93
CA LYS A 76 20.10 -9.93 23.67
C LYS A 76 20.64 -10.43 22.32
N LYS A 77 19.78 -10.58 21.32
CA LYS A 77 20.15 -10.94 19.94
C LYS A 77 20.23 -9.69 19.08
N SER A 78 21.38 -9.02 19.07
CA SER A 78 21.54 -7.69 18.46
C SER A 78 21.84 -7.67 16.97
N ASP A 79 22.36 -8.76 16.42
CA ASP A 79 23.01 -8.76 15.10
C ASP A 79 22.04 -8.39 13.97
N ASP A 80 20.77 -8.82 14.08
CA ASP A 80 19.73 -8.55 13.08
C ASP A 80 18.92 -7.27 13.34
N ILE A 81 19.03 -6.68 14.54
CA ILE A 81 18.20 -5.53 14.94
C ILE A 81 18.43 -4.34 14.01
N GLY A 82 19.69 -4.09 13.62
CA GLY A 82 20.04 -2.96 12.75
C GLY A 82 19.36 -3.06 11.36
N MET A 83 19.30 -4.26 10.79
CA MET A 83 18.65 -4.50 9.49
C MET A 83 17.14 -4.29 9.59
N ILE A 84 16.50 -4.85 10.62
CA ILE A 84 15.05 -4.72 10.83
C ILE A 84 14.69 -3.26 11.11
N PHE A 85 15.50 -2.55 11.90
CA PHE A 85 15.29 -1.14 12.20
C PHE A 85 15.39 -0.25 10.97
N ARG A 86 16.32 -0.52 10.04
CA ARG A 86 16.39 0.21 8.76
C ARG A 86 15.10 0.05 7.96
N SER A 87 14.62 -1.19 7.82
CA SER A 87 13.34 -1.48 7.15
C SER A 87 12.15 -0.81 7.86
N PHE A 88 12.14 -0.79 9.20
CA PHE A 88 11.12 -0.08 9.97
C PHE A 88 11.10 1.42 9.66
N ILE A 89 12.26 2.08 9.64
CA ILE A 89 12.36 3.52 9.34
C ILE A 89 11.88 3.83 7.92
N GLU A 90 12.23 2.98 6.95
CA GLU A 90 11.78 3.10 5.57
C GLU A 90 10.25 3.05 5.46
N LEU A 91 9.63 2.01 6.02
CA LEU A 91 8.16 1.88 6.02
C LEU A 91 7.47 3.04 6.76
N TYR A 92 8.09 3.53 7.83
CA TYR A 92 7.57 4.68 8.58
C TYR A 92 7.58 5.94 7.72
N MET A 93 8.65 6.17 6.95
CA MET A 93 8.73 7.32 6.03
C MET A 93 7.69 7.21 4.92
N TYR A 94 7.48 6.01 4.36
CA TYR A 94 6.44 5.78 3.33
C TYR A 94 5.05 6.06 3.87
N LEU A 95 4.70 5.46 5.02
CA LEU A 95 3.40 5.67 5.64
C LEU A 95 3.20 7.14 6.01
N LYS A 96 4.22 7.79 6.58
CA LYS A 96 4.16 9.22 6.91
C LYS A 96 3.87 10.07 5.67
N TYR A 97 4.61 9.87 4.58
CA TYR A 97 4.40 10.64 3.36
C TYR A 97 3.03 10.36 2.72
N ILE A 98 2.54 9.12 2.76
CA ILE A 98 1.19 8.77 2.28
C ILE A 98 0.13 9.52 3.09
N LEU A 99 0.24 9.54 4.41
CA LEU A 99 -0.75 10.17 5.29
C LEU A 99 -0.72 11.71 5.29
N GLU A 100 0.22 12.34 4.56
CA GLU A 100 0.16 13.77 4.27
C GLU A 100 -0.98 14.09 3.29
N LYS A 101 -1.04 15.34 2.79
CA LYS A 101 -2.02 15.74 1.77
C LYS A 101 -2.00 14.79 0.57
N ASN A 102 -3.18 14.61 -0.05
CA ASN A 102 -3.40 13.73 -1.20
C ASN A 102 -3.24 12.23 -0.89
N THR A 103 -3.67 11.81 0.31
CA THR A 103 -3.49 10.44 0.84
C THR A 103 -3.97 9.35 -0.11
N VAL A 104 -5.18 9.49 -0.67
CA VAL A 104 -5.78 8.50 -1.58
C VAL A 104 -4.88 8.26 -2.79
N ASN A 105 -4.47 9.33 -3.49
CA ASN A 105 -3.64 9.17 -4.69
C ASN A 105 -2.23 8.71 -4.36
N LYS A 106 -1.63 9.15 -3.25
CA LYS A 106 -0.30 8.66 -2.83
C LYS A 106 -0.32 7.17 -2.48
N ALA A 107 -1.34 6.71 -1.77
CA ALA A 107 -1.51 5.29 -1.45
C ALA A 107 -1.79 4.45 -2.70
N ARG A 108 -2.65 4.93 -3.61
CA ARG A 108 -2.89 4.28 -4.91
C ARG A 108 -1.61 4.23 -5.75
N ALA A 109 -0.86 5.31 -5.81
CA ALA A 109 0.41 5.33 -6.53
C ALA A 109 1.40 4.32 -5.95
N CYS A 110 1.51 4.23 -4.62
CA CYS A 110 2.32 3.21 -3.95
C CYS A 110 1.87 1.78 -4.32
N PHE A 111 0.56 1.52 -4.30
CA PHE A 111 -0.01 0.22 -4.69
C PHE A 111 0.38 -0.17 -6.12
N TYR A 112 0.10 0.70 -7.09
CA TYR A 112 0.38 0.39 -8.49
C TYR A 112 1.87 0.41 -8.80
N TRP A 113 2.67 1.21 -8.10
CA TRP A 113 4.13 1.18 -8.21
C TRP A 113 4.69 -0.18 -7.78
N GLN A 114 4.20 -0.77 -6.69
CA GLN A 114 4.58 -2.12 -6.28
C GLN A 114 4.21 -3.16 -7.36
N LYS A 115 3.02 -3.06 -7.95
CA LYS A 115 2.62 -3.93 -9.07
C LYS A 115 3.57 -3.79 -10.27
N HIS A 116 3.95 -2.56 -10.61
CA HIS A 116 4.92 -2.29 -11.68
C HIS A 116 6.31 -2.91 -11.38
N GLN A 117 6.81 -2.79 -10.14
CA GLN A 117 8.08 -3.44 -9.77
C GLN A 117 8.00 -4.96 -9.88
N ASN A 118 6.87 -5.56 -9.50
CA ASN A 118 6.67 -7.01 -9.63
C ASN A 118 6.68 -7.45 -11.11
N ILE A 119 6.05 -6.68 -12.01
CA ILE A 119 6.10 -6.95 -13.45
C ILE A 119 7.54 -6.85 -13.97
N LYS A 120 8.31 -5.87 -13.50
CA LYS A 120 9.72 -5.72 -13.89
C LYS A 120 10.56 -6.93 -13.44
N ILE A 121 10.39 -7.39 -12.20
CA ILE A 121 11.07 -8.57 -11.68
C ILE A 121 10.66 -9.82 -12.47
N LEU A 122 9.36 -9.97 -12.76
CA LEU A 122 8.84 -11.06 -13.58
C LEU A 122 9.49 -11.08 -14.97
N ASN A 123 9.53 -9.95 -15.66
CA ASN A 123 10.15 -9.86 -16.98
C ASN A 123 11.64 -10.21 -16.95
N ASN A 124 12.37 -9.71 -15.95
CA ASN A 124 13.78 -10.07 -15.77
C ASN A 124 13.95 -11.59 -15.57
N ASN A 125 13.06 -12.23 -14.80
CA ASN A 125 13.11 -13.68 -14.60
C ASN A 125 12.78 -14.44 -15.89
N LEU A 126 11.78 -13.99 -16.65
CA LEU A 126 11.41 -14.57 -17.95
C LEU A 126 12.54 -14.45 -18.99
N GLU A 127 13.37 -13.42 -18.90
CA GLU A 127 14.55 -13.25 -19.77
C GLU A 127 15.69 -14.22 -19.45
N LEU A 128 15.72 -14.77 -18.24
CA LEU A 128 16.72 -15.75 -17.79
C LEU A 128 16.31 -17.21 -18.06
N MET A 129 15.07 -17.44 -18.47
CA MET A 129 14.54 -18.78 -18.76
C MET A 129 14.89 -19.23 -20.18
N ASP A 130 14.94 -20.55 -20.36
CA ASP A 130 15.04 -21.13 -21.69
C ASP A 130 13.79 -20.82 -22.52
N SER A 131 13.94 -20.78 -23.85
CA SER A 131 12.87 -20.29 -24.74
C SER A 131 11.56 -21.08 -24.61
N GLU A 132 11.63 -22.38 -24.35
CA GLU A 132 10.44 -23.23 -24.19
C GLU A 132 9.74 -22.95 -22.84
N GLU A 133 10.52 -22.90 -21.75
CA GLU A 133 10.02 -22.59 -20.41
C GLU A 133 9.40 -21.18 -20.35
N LYS A 134 10.05 -20.21 -20.99
CA LYS A 134 9.54 -18.83 -21.10
C LYS A 134 8.18 -18.78 -21.79
N GLN A 135 8.00 -19.50 -22.89
CA GLN A 135 6.74 -19.54 -23.61
C GLN A 135 5.63 -20.18 -22.78
N LEU A 136 5.94 -21.27 -22.07
CA LEU A 136 4.99 -21.92 -21.18
C LEU A 136 4.57 -20.98 -20.04
N ALA A 137 5.53 -20.35 -19.37
CA ALA A 137 5.27 -19.41 -18.27
C ALA A 137 4.45 -18.19 -18.74
N LEU A 138 4.79 -17.60 -19.89
CA LEU A 138 4.03 -16.49 -20.46
C LEU A 138 2.57 -16.89 -20.74
N LYS A 139 2.37 -18.08 -21.30
CA LYS A 139 1.01 -18.58 -21.58
C LYS A 139 0.21 -18.75 -20.29
N GLU A 140 0.80 -19.33 -19.24
CA GLU A 140 0.14 -19.49 -17.94
C GLU A 140 -0.23 -18.14 -17.30
N ILE A 141 0.65 -17.15 -17.41
CA ILE A 141 0.41 -15.78 -16.93
C ILE A 141 -0.74 -15.14 -17.70
N ASP A 142 -0.71 -15.18 -19.03
CA ASP A 142 -1.75 -14.58 -19.87
C ASP A 142 -3.10 -15.28 -19.64
N ASP A 143 -3.12 -16.62 -19.52
CA ASP A 143 -4.34 -17.37 -19.20
C ASP A 143 -4.89 -16.97 -17.81
N SER A 144 -4.03 -16.78 -16.81
CA SER A 144 -4.43 -16.29 -15.49
C SER A 144 -5.02 -14.88 -15.55
N LEU A 145 -4.43 -13.98 -16.34
CA LEU A 145 -4.91 -12.60 -16.52
C LEU A 145 -6.27 -12.58 -17.23
N ARG A 146 -6.45 -13.35 -18.30
CA ARG A 146 -7.76 -13.52 -18.97
C ARG A 146 -8.83 -14.04 -18.02
N ASN A 147 -8.49 -15.05 -17.21
CA ASN A 147 -9.42 -15.65 -16.25
C ASN A 147 -9.82 -14.70 -15.11
N SER A 148 -9.11 -13.57 -14.92
CA SER A 148 -9.50 -12.53 -13.98
C SER A 148 -10.71 -11.71 -14.44
N ASN A 149 -11.17 -11.89 -15.70
CA ASN A 149 -12.31 -11.20 -16.32
C ASN A 149 -12.26 -9.67 -16.14
N ASN A 150 -11.06 -9.09 -16.34
CA ASN A 150 -10.87 -7.64 -16.27
C ASN A 150 -11.07 -7.01 -17.66
N SER A 151 -11.79 -5.90 -17.73
CA SER A 151 -12.07 -5.23 -19.02
C SER A 151 -10.91 -4.39 -19.56
N TYR A 152 -9.85 -4.18 -18.77
CA TYR A 152 -8.75 -3.28 -19.13
C TYR A 152 -7.49 -3.99 -19.61
N TYR A 153 -7.39 -5.31 -19.42
CA TYR A 153 -6.22 -6.09 -19.80
C TYR A 153 -6.58 -7.57 -20.00
N ASP A 154 -5.91 -8.21 -20.95
CA ASP A 154 -6.11 -9.62 -21.32
C ASP A 154 -4.79 -10.41 -21.37
N ASP A 155 -3.65 -9.75 -21.20
CA ASP A 155 -2.32 -10.37 -21.25
C ASP A 155 -1.32 -9.54 -20.41
N LEU A 156 -0.10 -10.05 -20.26
CA LEU A 156 0.94 -9.38 -19.48
C LEU A 156 1.28 -7.98 -20.01
N SER A 157 1.21 -7.77 -21.33
CA SER A 157 1.54 -6.49 -21.96
C SER A 157 0.49 -5.43 -21.64
N THR A 158 -0.77 -5.73 -21.90
CA THR A 158 -1.91 -4.85 -21.62
C THR A 158 -2.09 -4.63 -20.11
N TYR A 159 -1.77 -5.64 -19.28
CA TYR A 159 -1.75 -5.48 -17.83
C TYR A 159 -0.68 -4.48 -17.39
N LYS A 160 0.53 -4.55 -17.98
CA LYS A 160 1.57 -3.56 -17.74
C LYS A 160 1.08 -2.16 -18.09
N ASP A 161 0.54 -1.96 -19.29
CA ASP A 161 0.04 -0.66 -19.75
C ASP A 161 -1.06 -0.11 -18.82
N TYR A 162 -1.98 -0.97 -18.37
CA TYR A 162 -3.00 -0.63 -17.38
C TYR A 162 -2.37 -0.14 -16.07
N ILE A 163 -1.38 -0.85 -15.54
CA ILE A 163 -0.68 -0.45 -14.30
C ILE A 163 0.03 0.91 -14.49
N GLU A 164 0.69 1.14 -15.63
CA GLU A 164 1.33 2.42 -15.90
C GLU A 164 0.32 3.58 -15.96
N ALA A 165 -0.83 3.36 -16.60
CA ALA A 165 -1.92 4.33 -16.65
C ALA A 165 -2.46 4.64 -15.25
N GLN A 166 -2.65 3.63 -14.40
CA GLN A 166 -3.12 3.81 -13.03
C GLN A 166 -2.12 4.60 -12.18
N ILE A 167 -0.81 4.36 -12.32
CA ILE A 167 0.22 5.17 -11.65
C ILE A 167 0.10 6.63 -12.09
N ASN A 168 0.07 6.89 -13.40
CA ASN A 168 0.01 8.26 -13.93
C ASN A 168 -1.27 8.99 -13.52
N SER A 169 -2.40 8.28 -13.37
CA SER A 169 -3.66 8.86 -12.89
C SER A 169 -3.58 9.44 -11.47
N CYS A 170 -2.57 9.04 -10.68
CA CYS A 170 -2.37 9.54 -9.31
C CYS A 170 -1.64 10.89 -9.26
N TYR A 171 -1.16 11.42 -10.39
CA TYR A 171 -0.37 12.65 -10.48
C TYR A 171 -0.98 13.64 -11.47
N THR A 172 -0.66 14.92 -11.29
CA THR A 172 -1.10 16.00 -12.20
C THR A 172 -0.35 15.99 -13.54
N ASN A 173 0.86 15.42 -13.57
CA ASN A 173 1.71 15.38 -14.76
C ASN A 173 1.88 13.94 -15.23
N ASN A 174 1.68 13.71 -16.52
CA ASN A 174 1.95 12.42 -17.16
C ASN A 174 3.43 12.36 -17.59
N ILE A 175 4.21 11.45 -17.02
CA ILE A 175 5.65 11.31 -17.24
C ILE A 175 5.94 9.83 -17.36
N SER A 176 6.80 9.44 -18.31
CA SER A 176 7.21 8.04 -18.45
C SER A 176 7.81 7.50 -17.15
N LEU A 177 7.45 6.27 -16.78
CA LEU A 177 7.86 5.68 -15.51
C LEU A 177 9.37 5.55 -15.38
N GLY A 178 10.10 5.32 -16.49
CA GLY A 178 11.56 5.30 -16.50
C GLY A 178 12.22 6.62 -16.09
N LYS A 179 11.50 7.75 -16.17
CA LYS A 179 11.96 9.06 -15.69
C LYS A 179 11.49 9.35 -14.26
N ARG A 180 10.60 8.53 -13.68
CA ARG A 180 10.17 8.66 -12.29
C ARG A 180 11.13 7.88 -11.39
N ARG A 181 11.77 8.59 -10.46
CA ARG A 181 12.70 7.96 -9.50
C ARG A 181 11.95 7.12 -8.46
N ASN A 182 10.80 7.60 -7.99
CA ASN A 182 9.91 6.96 -7.02
C ASN A 182 8.45 7.38 -7.31
N TRP A 183 7.52 6.75 -6.59
CA TRP A 183 6.15 7.24 -6.40
C TRP A 183 6.12 8.61 -5.70
#